data_AF-A0A139H332-F1
#
_entry.id   AF-A0A139H332-F1
#
_cell.length_a   1.000
_cell.length_b   1.000
_cell.length_c   1.000
_cell.angle_alpha   90.00
_cell.angle_beta   90.00
_cell.angle_gamma   90.00
#
_symmetry.space_group_name_H-M   'P 1'
#
loop_
_entity.id
_entity.type
_entity.pdbx_description
1 polymer ?
#
loop_
_entity_poly.entity_id
_entity_poly.type
_entity_poly.pdbx_seq_one_letter_code
_entity_poly.pdbx_strand_id
1 'polypeptide(L)'
;MAAAEGTAGQTLSMLAERLQRIDYVVNGDQHDGNDIAPQTSASASARLRNLERTLKALAARSHAVSDILQLQKHYPELFHPTESHALPSSLAPASLAHLILAHESLYKTGAVQLSTLNDNTTIPESAHLVKLIAMQSRIDELETKQIEQAQQFAELRARSARAVEKYYESGVLQMGEQWTEWEERLKDCEILVRRKEAAKRREEGAT
;
A
#
# COMPACT_ATOMS: atom_id res chain seq x y z
N MET A 1 33.55 23.18 49.00
CA MET A 1 32.22 23.35 49.64
C MET A 1 31.06 23.39 48.63
N ALA A 2 31.26 23.84 47.39
CA ALA A 2 30.20 23.86 46.36
C ALA A 2 29.63 22.48 45.91
N ALA A 3 30.39 21.38 46.02
CA ALA A 3 29.90 20.05 45.65
C ALA A 3 28.85 19.49 46.63
N ALA A 4 28.91 19.89 47.92
CA ALA A 4 27.99 19.41 48.94
C ALA A 4 26.59 20.04 48.79
N GLU A 5 26.52 21.31 48.41
CA GLU A 5 25.25 21.99 48.10
C GLU A 5 24.56 21.39 46.87
N GLY A 6 25.33 21.00 45.84
CA GLY A 6 24.79 20.34 44.65
C GLY A 6 24.16 18.97 44.94
N THR A 7 24.82 18.13 45.74
CA THR A 7 24.29 16.81 46.12
C THR A 7 23.10 16.91 47.08
N ALA A 8 23.09 17.90 47.98
CA ALA A 8 21.95 18.18 48.84
C ALA A 8 20.72 18.63 48.03
N GLY A 9 20.91 19.49 47.02
CA GLY A 9 19.83 19.91 46.12
C GLY A 9 19.24 18.74 45.31
N GLN A 10 20.09 17.86 44.77
CA GLN A 10 19.65 16.69 43.99
C GLN A 10 18.90 15.65 44.85
N THR A 11 19.33 15.43 46.08
CA THR A 11 18.62 14.51 46.99
C THR A 11 17.27 15.08 47.42
N LEU A 12 17.16 16.38 47.63
CA LEU A 12 15.88 17.05 47.91
C LEU A 12 14.93 17.02 46.72
N SER A 13 15.40 17.24 45.49
CA SER A 13 14.56 17.17 44.29
C SER A 13 14.05 15.75 44.06
N MET A 14 14.90 14.73 44.23
CA MET A 14 14.50 13.33 44.11
C MET A 14 13.49 12.94 45.19
N LEU A 15 13.63 13.48 46.41
CA LEU A 15 12.66 13.25 47.48
C LEU A 15 11.33 13.95 47.19
N ALA A 16 11.36 15.17 46.67
CA ALA A 16 10.16 15.91 46.27
C ALA A 16 9.40 15.21 45.13
N GLU A 17 10.09 14.72 44.10
CA GLU A 17 9.49 13.93 43.02
C GLU A 17 8.86 12.64 43.55
N ARG A 18 9.54 11.93 44.46
CA ARG A 18 8.99 10.73 45.08
C ARG A 18 7.76 11.04 45.93
N LEU A 19 7.77 12.16 46.66
CA LEU A 19 6.65 12.58 47.50
C LEU A 19 5.44 12.98 46.63
N GLN A 20 5.69 13.71 45.53
CA GLN A 20 4.66 14.05 44.56
C GLN A 20 4.08 12.80 43.88
N ARG A 21 4.90 11.79 43.60
CA ARG A 21 4.43 10.51 43.05
C ARG A 21 3.61 9.72 44.06
N ILE A 22 4.00 9.70 45.34
CA ILE A 22 3.22 9.05 46.40
C ILE A 22 1.89 9.78 46.58
N ASP A 23 1.90 11.11 46.58
CA ASP A 23 0.70 11.93 46.67
C ASP A 23 -0.25 11.67 45.49
N TYR A 24 0.29 11.60 44.27
CA TYR A 24 -0.47 11.23 43.08
C TYR A 24 -1.06 9.81 43.17
N VAL A 25 -0.31 8.82 43.67
CA VAL A 25 -0.83 7.45 43.84
C VAL A 25 -1.94 7.40 44.89
N VAL A 26 -1.84 8.19 45.96
CA VAL A 26 -2.81 8.17 47.06
C VAL A 26 -4.06 8.97 46.72
N ASN A 27 -3.92 10.12 46.07
CA ASN A 27 -5.01 11.05 45.80
C ASN A 27 -5.57 10.95 44.38
N GLY A 28 -4.84 10.31 43.45
CA GLY A 28 -5.17 10.22 42.04
C GLY A 28 -4.95 11.55 41.32
N ASP A 29 -5.16 11.54 39.99
CA ASP A 29 -5.24 12.77 39.22
C ASP A 29 -6.56 13.48 39.55
N GLN A 30 -6.49 14.63 40.24
CA GLN A 30 -7.67 15.43 40.53
C GLN A 30 -8.12 16.29 39.34
N HIS A 31 -7.48 16.14 38.17
CA HIS A 31 -7.68 17.02 37.01
C HIS A 31 -8.74 16.58 36.00
N ASP A 32 -9.34 15.39 36.15
CA ASP A 32 -10.46 15.00 35.28
C ASP A 32 -11.76 15.67 35.75
N GLY A 33 -12.09 16.77 35.07
CA GLY A 33 -13.26 17.62 35.29
C GLY A 33 -14.59 16.89 35.14
N ASN A 34 -15.00 16.20 36.21
CA ASN A 34 -16.39 15.85 36.44
C ASN A 34 -16.84 16.51 37.74
N ASP A 35 -17.74 17.50 37.59
CA ASP A 35 -18.45 18.22 38.64
C ASP A 35 -19.39 17.29 39.44
N ILE A 36 -18.80 16.34 40.17
CA ILE A 36 -19.44 15.70 41.30
C ILE A 36 -18.56 16.04 42.50
N ALA A 37 -19.10 16.91 43.35
CA ALA A 37 -18.51 17.46 44.56
C ALA A 37 -17.51 16.54 45.28
N PRO A 38 -16.47 17.09 45.95
CA PRO A 38 -15.45 16.33 46.67
C PRO A 38 -16.05 15.61 47.88
N GLN A 39 -16.76 14.52 47.65
CA GLN A 39 -17.18 13.57 48.67
C GLN A 39 -15.97 12.68 48.95
N THR A 40 -15.00 13.24 49.64
CA THR A 40 -14.57 12.78 50.97
C THR A 40 -13.14 13.26 51.23
N SER A 41 -13.00 14.22 52.13
CA SER A 41 -11.81 14.44 52.97
C SER A 41 -11.58 13.26 53.93
N ALA A 42 -11.87 12.03 53.49
CA ALA A 42 -11.65 10.83 54.27
C ALA A 42 -10.25 10.31 53.95
N SER A 43 -9.54 9.84 54.99
CA SER A 43 -8.24 9.21 54.81
C SER A 43 -8.31 8.12 53.72
N ALA A 44 -7.23 7.92 52.98
CA ALA A 44 -7.17 6.88 51.94
C ALA A 44 -7.59 5.50 52.48
N SER A 45 -7.28 5.21 53.75
CA SER A 45 -7.72 4.02 54.46
C SER A 45 -9.24 3.94 54.66
N ALA A 46 -9.93 5.05 54.90
CA ALA A 46 -11.40 5.07 55.01
C ALA A 46 -12.06 4.83 53.64
N ARG A 47 -11.52 5.37 52.55
CA ARG A 47 -12.00 5.10 51.18
C ARG A 47 -11.81 3.62 50.80
N LEU A 48 -10.63 3.06 51.07
CA LEU A 48 -10.36 1.63 50.86
C LEU A 48 -11.31 0.74 51.65
N ARG A 49 -11.57 1.05 52.93
CA ARG A 49 -12.54 0.30 53.74
C ARG A 49 -13.97 0.40 53.20
N ASN A 50 -14.35 1.54 52.63
CA ASN A 50 -15.67 1.68 52.01
C ASN A 50 -15.77 0.81 50.75
N LEU A 51 -14.77 0.85 49.87
CA LEU A 51 -14.68 -0.02 48.69
C LEU A 51 -14.66 -1.51 49.07
N GLU A 52 -13.94 -1.87 50.14
CA GLU A 52 -13.92 -3.24 50.63
C GLU A 52 -15.32 -3.70 51.09
N ARG A 53 -16.07 -2.84 51.78
CA ARG A 53 -17.45 -3.14 52.18
C ARG A 53 -18.38 -3.28 50.99
N THR A 54 -18.28 -2.39 50.00
CA THR A 54 -19.12 -2.46 48.79
C THR A 54 -18.78 -3.67 47.94
N LEU A 55 -17.49 -4.02 47.80
CA LEU A 55 -17.05 -5.23 47.11
C LEU A 55 -17.48 -6.50 47.85
N LYS A 56 -17.42 -6.54 49.19
CA LYS A 56 -17.94 -7.66 49.98
C LYS A 56 -19.45 -7.82 49.81
N ALA A 57 -20.20 -6.71 49.78
CA ALA A 57 -21.64 -6.74 49.50
C ALA A 57 -21.93 -7.21 48.07
N LEU A 58 -21.10 -6.82 47.09
CA LEU A 58 -21.24 -7.24 45.70
C LEU A 58 -20.89 -8.73 45.51
N ALA A 59 -19.85 -9.21 46.19
CA ALA A 59 -19.48 -10.62 46.20
C ALA A 59 -20.56 -11.51 46.82
N ALA A 60 -21.27 -11.02 47.84
CA ALA A 60 -22.43 -11.73 48.40
C ALA A 60 -23.64 -11.77 47.45
N ARG A 61 -23.76 -10.78 46.55
CA ARG A 61 -24.90 -10.66 45.62
C ARG A 61 -24.66 -11.33 44.27
N SER A 62 -23.42 -11.42 43.80
CA SER A 62 -23.06 -11.96 42.49
C SER A 62 -22.18 -13.20 42.60
N HIS A 63 -22.69 -14.33 42.14
CA HIS A 63 -21.97 -15.62 42.16
C HIS A 63 -20.68 -15.55 41.35
N ALA A 64 -20.68 -14.87 40.19
CA ALA A 64 -19.50 -14.72 39.35
C ALA A 64 -18.34 -14.00 40.05
N VAL A 65 -18.63 -13.01 40.90
CA VAL A 65 -17.59 -12.31 41.68
C VAL A 65 -17.03 -13.23 42.76
N SER A 66 -17.88 -14.06 43.38
CA SER A 66 -17.42 -15.08 44.33
C SER A 66 -16.51 -16.11 43.66
N ASP A 67 -16.85 -16.56 42.45
CA ASP A 67 -16.07 -17.54 41.70
C ASP A 67 -14.70 -16.99 41.30
N ILE A 68 -14.62 -15.71 40.87
CA ILE A 68 -13.35 -15.06 40.55
C ILE A 68 -12.49 -14.91 41.82
N LEU A 69 -13.07 -14.56 42.96
CA LEU A 69 -12.33 -14.48 44.23
C LEU A 69 -11.83 -15.85 44.71
N GLN A 70 -12.63 -16.90 44.51
CA GLN A 70 -12.18 -18.28 44.76
C GLN A 70 -11.06 -18.67 43.80
N LEU A 71 -11.18 -18.33 42.52
CA LEU A 71 -10.15 -18.60 41.52
C LEU A 71 -8.84 -17.88 41.84
N GLN A 72 -8.91 -16.60 42.25
CA GLN A 72 -7.75 -15.84 42.71
C GLN A 72 -7.09 -16.47 43.93
N LYS A 73 -7.89 -16.98 44.89
CA LYS A 73 -7.37 -17.64 46.10
C LYS A 73 -6.71 -18.99 45.79
N HIS A 74 -7.29 -19.76 44.87
CA HIS A 74 -6.76 -21.07 44.47
C HIS A 74 -5.57 -20.96 43.51
N TYR A 75 -5.54 -19.93 42.68
CA TYR A 75 -4.54 -19.71 41.65
C TYR A 75 -4.05 -18.26 41.65
N PRO A 76 -3.29 -17.84 42.68
CA PRO A 76 -2.73 -16.49 42.73
C PRO A 76 -1.79 -16.19 41.55
N GLU A 77 -1.20 -17.24 40.95
CA GLU A 77 -0.32 -17.21 39.77
C GLU A 77 -1.04 -16.79 38.47
N LEU A 78 -2.37 -16.90 38.39
CA LEU A 78 -3.11 -16.45 37.20
C LEU A 78 -3.24 -14.92 37.13
N PHE A 79 -3.21 -14.26 38.27
CA PHE A 79 -3.48 -12.82 38.40
C PHE A 79 -2.26 -12.00 38.78
N HIS A 80 -1.26 -12.64 39.38
CA HIS A 80 0.10 -12.10 39.46
C HIS A 80 0.87 -12.82 38.37
N PRO A 81 1.06 -12.23 37.16
CA PRO A 81 2.00 -12.80 36.22
C PRO A 81 3.32 -12.92 36.97
N THR A 82 3.75 -14.17 37.20
CA THR A 82 5.02 -14.51 37.81
C THR A 82 6.06 -13.58 37.19
N GLU A 83 6.83 -12.88 38.04
CA GLU A 83 7.79 -11.87 37.61
C GLU A 83 8.52 -12.36 36.36
N SER A 84 8.37 -11.65 35.25
CA SER A 84 8.95 -11.97 33.94
C SER A 84 10.49 -11.98 33.92
N HIS A 85 11.13 -11.96 35.10
CA HIS A 85 12.57 -12.01 35.31
C HIS A 85 13.09 -13.34 35.86
N ALA A 86 12.23 -14.28 36.29
CA ALA A 86 12.69 -15.64 36.59
C ALA A 86 12.77 -16.46 35.30
N LEU A 87 13.76 -16.14 34.45
CA LEU A 87 14.21 -17.02 33.36
C LEU A 87 14.38 -18.44 33.94
N PRO A 88 13.84 -19.50 33.32
CA PRO A 88 14.02 -20.85 33.82
C PRO A 88 15.50 -21.21 33.73
N SER A 89 16.22 -21.04 34.84
CA SER A 89 17.64 -21.36 35.02
C SER A 89 17.88 -22.88 35.13
N SER A 90 17.17 -23.67 34.32
CA SER A 90 17.32 -25.13 34.24
C SER A 90 18.55 -25.53 33.41
N LEU A 91 19.09 -24.61 32.61
CA LEU A 91 20.23 -24.87 31.74
C LEU A 91 21.53 -24.37 32.40
N ALA A 92 22.53 -25.25 32.49
CA ALA A 92 23.86 -24.90 32.94
C ALA A 92 24.43 -23.76 32.07
N PRO A 93 25.21 -22.81 32.62
CA PRO A 93 25.66 -21.60 31.91
C PRO A 93 26.43 -21.90 30.62
N ALA A 94 27.13 -23.04 30.55
CA ALA A 94 27.80 -23.50 29.33
C ALA A 94 26.81 -23.85 28.20
N SER A 95 25.66 -24.44 28.53
CA SER A 95 24.60 -24.77 27.55
C SER A 95 23.89 -23.53 27.02
N LEU A 96 23.73 -22.49 27.85
CA LEU A 96 23.22 -21.19 27.41
C LEU A 96 24.20 -20.50 26.45
N ALA A 97 25.50 -20.53 26.76
CA ALA A 97 26.51 -19.98 25.87
C ALA A 97 26.51 -20.70 24.50
N HIS A 98 26.40 -22.02 24.48
CA HIS A 98 26.27 -22.78 23.23
C HIS A 98 24.99 -22.47 22.47
N LEU A 99 23.85 -22.28 23.15
CA LEU A 99 22.61 -21.90 22.51
C LEU A 99 22.72 -20.51 21.87
N ILE A 100 23.29 -19.54 22.60
CA ILE A 100 23.52 -18.19 22.08
C ILE A 100 24.45 -18.23 20.87
N LEU A 101 25.53 -19.03 20.92
CA LEU A 101 26.44 -19.17 19.78
C LEU A 101 25.77 -19.85 18.58
N ALA A 102 24.95 -20.88 18.82
CA ALA A 102 24.19 -21.57 17.78
C ALA A 102 23.16 -20.66 17.09
N HIS A 103 22.58 -19.72 17.83
CA HIS A 103 21.57 -18.77 17.34
C HIS A 103 22.14 -17.37 17.03
N GLU A 104 23.46 -17.18 17.13
CA GLU A 104 24.12 -15.88 16.93
C GLU A 104 23.80 -15.29 15.55
N SER A 105 23.83 -16.15 14.52
CA SER A 105 23.52 -15.74 13.15
C SER A 105 22.09 -15.21 13.04
N LEU A 106 21.11 -15.86 13.68
CA LEU A 106 19.70 -15.47 13.69
C LEU A 106 19.48 -14.15 14.43
N TYR A 107 20.18 -13.91 15.53
CA TYR A 107 20.11 -12.63 16.23
C TYR A 107 20.70 -11.50 15.38
N LYS A 108 21.83 -11.75 14.70
CA LYS A 108 22.45 -10.76 13.81
C LYS A 108 21.57 -10.46 12.60
N THR A 109 21.03 -11.47 11.91
CA THR A 109 20.12 -11.25 10.78
C THR A 109 18.81 -10.61 11.22
N GLY A 110 18.23 -11.04 12.35
CA GLY A 110 17.02 -10.43 12.91
C GLY A 110 17.22 -8.96 13.30
N ALA A 111 18.35 -8.63 13.92
CA ALA A 111 18.69 -7.25 14.28
C ALA A 111 18.88 -6.37 13.03
N VAL A 112 19.55 -6.88 11.99
CA VAL A 112 19.69 -6.17 10.71
C VAL A 112 18.32 -5.99 10.06
N GLN A 113 17.48 -7.02 10.02
CA GLN A 113 16.13 -6.92 9.47
C GLN A 113 15.28 -5.88 10.21
N LEU A 114 15.32 -5.88 11.54
CA LEU A 114 14.61 -4.87 12.34
C LEU A 114 15.18 -3.47 12.14
N SER A 115 16.51 -3.31 12.03
CA SER A 115 17.12 -2.03 11.67
C SER A 115 16.65 -1.57 10.30
N THR A 116 16.64 -2.46 9.30
CA THR A 116 16.14 -2.12 7.97
C THR A 116 14.66 -1.79 7.98
N LEU A 117 13.84 -2.46 8.80
CA LEU A 117 12.43 -2.11 8.93
C LEU A 117 12.27 -0.74 9.61
N ASN A 118 13.08 -0.46 10.63
CA ASN A 118 13.10 0.82 11.33
C ASN A 118 13.56 1.97 10.40
N ASP A 119 14.57 1.72 9.57
CA ASP A 119 15.06 2.68 8.58
C ASP A 119 14.08 2.86 7.42
N ASN A 120 13.33 1.81 7.05
CA ASN A 120 12.28 1.83 6.04
C ASN A 120 10.89 2.20 6.60
N THR A 121 10.77 2.69 7.84
CA THR A 121 9.49 3.12 8.46
C THR A 121 8.92 4.40 7.86
N THR A 122 9.34 4.82 6.67
CA THR A 122 8.47 5.62 5.82
C THR A 122 7.45 4.67 5.21
N ILE A 123 6.39 4.35 5.98
CA ILE A 123 5.15 3.87 5.38
C ILE A 123 4.89 4.80 4.20
N PRO A 124 4.83 4.30 2.95
CA PRO A 124 4.75 5.16 1.77
C PRO A 124 3.61 6.14 1.97
N GLU A 125 3.89 7.43 1.76
CA GLU A 125 2.99 8.52 2.11
C GLU A 125 1.62 8.26 1.49
N SER A 126 0.61 8.06 2.34
CA SER A 126 -0.74 7.67 1.92
C SER A 126 -1.37 8.68 0.97
N ALA A 127 -0.86 9.91 0.95
CA ALA A 127 -1.21 10.97 0.02
C ALA A 127 -1.02 10.55 -1.46
N HIS A 128 0.02 9.78 -1.80
CA HIS A 128 0.22 9.32 -3.18
C HIS A 128 -0.80 8.25 -3.58
N LEU A 129 -1.14 7.34 -2.66
CA LEU A 129 -2.13 6.30 -2.89
C LEU A 129 -3.54 6.90 -3.01
N VAL A 130 -3.87 7.90 -2.19
CA VAL A 130 -5.13 8.65 -2.30
C VAL A 130 -5.22 9.39 -3.65
N LYS A 131 -4.12 9.98 -4.13
CA LYS A 131 -4.06 10.59 -5.46
C LYS A 131 -4.30 9.58 -6.58
N LEU A 132 -3.76 8.36 -6.46
CA LEU A 132 -4.01 7.29 -7.44
C LEU A 132 -5.49 6.90 -7.49
N ILE A 133 -6.12 6.75 -6.32
CA ILE A 133 -7.56 6.46 -6.23
C ILE A 133 -8.38 7.60 -6.84
N ALA A 134 -7.99 8.86 -6.59
CA ALA A 134 -8.66 10.02 -7.18
C ALA A 134 -8.49 10.11 -8.72
N MET A 135 -7.43 9.52 -9.28
CA MET A 135 -7.21 9.48 -10.73
C MET A 135 -8.02 8.39 -11.45
N GLN A 136 -8.61 7.43 -10.72
CA GLN A 136 -9.31 6.29 -11.31
C GLN A 136 -10.44 6.72 -12.27
N SER A 137 -11.28 7.68 -11.87
CA SER A 137 -12.38 8.15 -12.72
C SER A 137 -11.88 8.75 -14.04
N ARG A 138 -10.74 9.44 -14.01
CA ARG A 138 -10.13 10.02 -15.21
C ARG A 138 -9.54 8.94 -16.12
N ILE A 139 -9.07 7.83 -15.57
CA ILE A 139 -8.61 6.67 -16.34
C ILE A 139 -9.81 6.04 -17.05
N ASP A 140 -10.92 5.82 -16.35
CA ASP A 140 -12.14 5.23 -16.92
C ASP A 140 -12.72 6.12 -18.06
N GLU A 141 -12.71 7.44 -17.88
CA GLU A 141 -13.11 8.39 -18.94
C GLU A 141 -12.19 8.35 -20.16
N LEU A 142 -10.88 8.11 -19.97
CA LEU A 142 -9.94 8.00 -21.08
C LEU A 142 -10.07 6.65 -21.78
N GLU A 143 -10.34 5.57 -21.05
CA GLU A 143 -10.57 4.24 -21.61
C GLU A 143 -11.80 4.22 -22.53
N THR A 144 -12.91 4.82 -22.09
CA THR A 144 -14.12 4.95 -22.92
C THR A 144 -13.85 5.73 -24.21
N LYS A 145 -13.14 6.86 -24.14
CA LYS A 145 -12.71 7.63 -25.32
C LYS A 145 -11.76 6.82 -26.22
N GLN A 146 -10.86 6.02 -25.64
CA GLN A 146 -9.94 5.19 -26.40
C GLN A 146 -10.70 4.11 -27.19
N ILE A 147 -11.74 3.52 -26.60
CA ILE A 147 -12.61 2.54 -27.28
C ILE A 147 -13.37 3.21 -28.43
N GLU A 148 -13.95 4.39 -28.20
CA GLU A 148 -14.64 5.17 -29.25
C GLU A 148 -13.70 5.52 -30.40
N GLN A 149 -12.49 6.01 -30.10
CA GLN A 149 -11.48 6.33 -31.11
C GLN A 149 -11.05 5.09 -31.88
N ALA A 150 -10.87 3.95 -31.22
CA ALA A 150 -10.50 2.71 -31.88
C ALA A 150 -11.57 2.26 -32.89
N GLN A 151 -12.86 2.42 -32.56
CA GLN A 151 -13.97 2.15 -33.47
C GLN A 151 -13.96 3.10 -34.68
N GLN A 152 -13.76 4.40 -34.44
CA GLN A 152 -13.65 5.40 -35.52
C GLN A 152 -12.47 5.11 -36.45
N PHE A 153 -11.30 4.74 -35.90
CA PHE A 153 -10.14 4.36 -36.69
C PHE A 153 -10.38 3.09 -37.51
N ALA A 154 -11.07 2.10 -36.95
CA ALA A 154 -11.42 0.88 -37.67
C ALA A 154 -12.37 1.20 -38.85
N GLU A 155 -13.37 2.04 -38.62
CA GLU A 155 -14.29 2.47 -39.67
C GLU A 155 -13.58 3.29 -40.76
N LEU A 156 -12.78 4.28 -40.37
CA LEU A 156 -12.01 5.09 -41.31
C LEU A 156 -11.05 4.24 -42.13
N ARG A 157 -10.38 3.27 -41.52
CA ARG A 157 -9.50 2.33 -42.22
C ARG A 157 -10.27 1.47 -43.23
N ALA A 158 -11.46 1.00 -42.88
CA ALA A 158 -12.32 0.25 -43.81
C ALA A 158 -12.79 1.13 -44.97
N ARG A 159 -13.18 2.38 -44.70
CA ARG A 159 -13.59 3.35 -45.73
C ARG A 159 -12.42 3.72 -46.65
N SER A 160 -11.23 3.96 -46.11
CA SER A 160 -10.03 4.26 -46.90
C SER A 160 -9.61 3.07 -47.74
N ALA A 161 -9.66 1.85 -47.21
CA ALA A 161 -9.36 0.64 -47.97
C ALA A 161 -10.29 0.49 -49.17
N ARG A 162 -11.60 0.67 -48.99
CA ARG A 162 -12.59 0.64 -50.08
C ARG A 162 -12.37 1.75 -51.12
N ALA A 163 -11.99 2.95 -50.69
CA ALA A 163 -11.70 4.04 -51.61
C ALA A 163 -10.48 3.74 -52.49
N VAL A 164 -9.44 3.17 -51.87
CA VAL A 164 -8.21 2.74 -52.56
C VAL A 164 -8.50 1.58 -53.52
N GLU A 165 -9.27 0.58 -53.08
CA GLU A 165 -9.71 -0.54 -53.92
C GLU A 165 -10.45 -0.05 -55.17
N LYS A 166 -11.47 0.82 -55.00
CA LYS A 166 -12.19 1.43 -56.11
C LYS A 166 -11.29 2.22 -57.06
N TYR A 167 -10.31 2.95 -56.53
CA TYR A 167 -9.35 3.67 -57.35
C TYR A 167 -8.47 2.71 -58.17
N TYR A 168 -8.02 1.60 -57.59
CA TYR A 168 -7.25 0.61 -58.34
C TYR A 168 -8.09 -0.08 -59.42
N GLU A 169 -9.32 -0.49 -59.10
CA GLU A 169 -10.22 -1.13 -60.07
C GLU A 169 -10.58 -0.18 -61.23
N SER A 170 -11.08 1.01 -60.92
CA SER A 170 -11.55 1.95 -61.96
C SER A 170 -10.45 2.77 -62.60
N GLY A 171 -9.48 3.22 -61.80
CA GLY A 171 -8.45 4.14 -62.25
C GLY A 171 -7.28 3.44 -62.91
N VAL A 172 -6.82 2.32 -62.35
CA VAL A 172 -5.62 1.63 -62.84
C VAL A 172 -5.98 0.49 -63.77
N LEU A 173 -6.87 -0.41 -63.35
CA LEU A 173 -7.18 -1.62 -64.13
C LEU A 173 -7.99 -1.27 -65.38
N GLN A 174 -9.13 -0.59 -65.24
CA GLN A 174 -9.96 -0.23 -66.41
C GLN A 174 -9.22 0.70 -67.38
N MET A 175 -8.50 1.72 -66.89
CA MET A 175 -7.71 2.57 -67.80
C MET A 175 -6.55 1.80 -68.44
N GLY A 176 -5.95 0.85 -67.73
CA GLY A 176 -4.95 -0.06 -68.28
C GLY A 176 -5.51 -0.89 -69.44
N GLU A 177 -6.70 -1.49 -69.26
CA GLU A 177 -7.39 -2.23 -70.33
C GLU A 177 -7.67 -1.34 -71.55
N GLN A 178 -8.22 -0.14 -71.32
CA GLN A 178 -8.47 0.82 -72.40
C GLN A 178 -7.18 1.24 -73.12
N TRP A 179 -6.09 1.45 -72.38
CA TRP A 179 -4.79 1.79 -72.93
C TRP A 179 -4.22 0.65 -73.78
N THR A 180 -4.34 -0.60 -73.32
CA THR A 180 -3.91 -1.77 -74.09
C THR A 180 -4.71 -1.94 -75.38
N GLU A 181 -6.02 -1.71 -75.35
CA GLU A 181 -6.88 -1.73 -76.54
C GLU A 181 -6.46 -0.64 -77.54
N TRP A 182 -6.21 0.58 -77.06
CA TRP A 182 -5.74 1.67 -77.92
C TRP A 182 -4.36 1.39 -78.51
N GLU A 183 -3.46 0.81 -77.74
CA GLU A 183 -2.13 0.41 -78.23
C GLU A 183 -2.23 -0.68 -79.30
N GLU A 184 -3.13 -1.66 -79.13
CA GLU A 184 -3.39 -2.69 -80.15
C GLU A 184 -3.93 -2.09 -81.44
N ARG A 185 -4.93 -1.20 -81.35
CA ARG A 185 -5.49 -0.51 -82.51
C ARG A 185 -4.46 0.40 -83.20
N LEU A 186 -3.57 1.02 -82.44
CA LEU A 186 -2.50 1.84 -82.98
C LEU A 186 -1.44 0.98 -83.68
N LYS A 187 -1.10 -0.19 -83.13
CA LYS A 187 -0.23 -1.19 -83.79
C LYS A 187 -0.84 -1.66 -85.11
N ASP A 188 -2.13 -1.96 -85.15
CA ASP A 188 -2.82 -2.36 -86.39
C ASP A 188 -2.76 -1.26 -87.45
N CYS A 189 -3.05 -0.02 -87.06
CA CYS A 189 -2.91 1.15 -87.94
C CYS A 189 -1.47 1.30 -88.43
N GLU A 190 -0.48 1.16 -87.56
CA GLU A 190 0.95 1.24 -87.92
C GLU A 190 1.34 0.16 -88.92
N ILE A 191 0.90 -1.08 -88.71
CA ILE A 191 1.13 -2.19 -89.64
C ILE A 191 0.52 -1.88 -91.01
N LEU A 192 -0.70 -1.33 -91.06
CA LEU A 192 -1.35 -0.95 -92.31
C LEU A 192 -0.59 0.19 -93.03
N VAL A 193 -0.14 1.19 -92.29
CA VAL A 193 0.67 2.30 -92.85
C VAL A 193 1.99 1.76 -93.39
N ARG A 194 2.73 0.95 -92.62
CA ARG A 194 3.99 0.32 -93.08
C ARG A 194 3.78 -0.54 -94.33
N ARG A 195 2.67 -1.28 -94.43
CA ARG A 195 2.33 -2.06 -95.64
C ARG A 195 2.09 -1.15 -96.85
N LYS A 196 1.36 -0.05 -96.69
CA LYS A 196 1.10 0.92 -97.76
C LYS A 196 2.38 1.64 -98.19
N GLU A 197 3.20 2.07 -97.25
CA GLU A 197 4.50 2.68 -97.54
C GLU A 197 5.44 1.71 -98.28
N ALA A 198 5.48 0.45 -97.86
CA ALA A 198 6.26 -0.58 -98.55
C ALA A 198 5.72 -0.92 -99.95
N ALA A 199 4.42 -0.78 -100.19
CA ALA A 199 3.85 -0.89 -101.53
C ALA A 199 4.24 0.31 -102.40
N LYS A 200 4.06 1.53 -101.89
CA LYS A 200 4.43 2.76 -102.58
C LYS A 200 5.93 2.81 -102.93
N ARG A 201 6.83 2.42 -102.02
CA ARG A 201 8.28 2.33 -102.32
C ARG A 201 8.61 1.31 -103.41
N ARG A 202 7.84 0.22 -103.51
CA ARG A 202 8.02 -0.75 -104.61
C ARG A 202 7.55 -0.20 -105.95
N GLU A 203 6.49 0.61 -105.95
CA GLU A 203 6.01 1.30 -107.15
C GLU A 203 6.99 2.40 -107.59
N GLU A 204 7.51 3.20 -106.67
CA GLU A 204 8.48 4.26 -106.95
C GLU A 204 9.89 3.74 -107.31
N GLY A 205 10.26 2.54 -106.86
CA GLY A 205 11.51 1.88 -107.23
C GLY A 205 11.43 1.03 -108.50
N ALA A 206 10.25 0.90 -109.12
CA ALA A 206 10.01 0.14 -110.35
C ALA A 206 9.88 1.02 -111.61
N THR A 207 10.13 2.32 -111.48
CA THR A 207 10.31 3.29 -112.57
C THR A 207 11.76 3.74 -112.64
#